data_AF-A0A9E5ATC6-F1
#
_entry.id   AF-A0A9E5ATC6-F1
#
_cell.length_a   1.000
_cell.length_b   1.000
_cell.length_c   1.000
_cell.angle_alpha   90.00
_cell.angle_beta   90.00
_cell.angle_gamma   90.00
#
_symmetry.space_group_name_H-M   'P 1'
#
loop_
_entity.id
_entity.type
_entity.pdbx_description
1 polymer ?
#
loop_
_entity_poly.entity_id
_entity_poly.type
_entity_poly.pdbx_seq_one_letter_code
_entity_poly.pdbx_strand_id
1 'polypeptide(L)'
;MNLNNLASIVRAFRTSIEPCWSKESAYKVPEIKNYGANISGGQCAVTCLVLMDVLHDKFPDKQIFIVSGQLQSTNGEIVIRDHGWLQVGSGTSSIIVDPTADQAASISEKILIGTASELEAKGLRYIEKEIESDHGASEHPKRFQRYVILKNAWDRQK
;
A
#
# COMPACT_ATOMS: atom_id res chain seq x y z
N MET A 1 -14.90 11.38 5.91
CA MET A 1 -13.57 11.01 6.43
C MET A 1 -12.68 12.22 6.28
N ASN A 2 -12.04 12.68 7.35
CA ASN A 2 -11.11 13.80 7.30
C ASN A 2 -9.74 13.29 6.80
N LEU A 3 -9.19 13.90 5.75
CA LEU A 3 -7.90 13.50 5.16
C LEU A 3 -6.75 13.55 6.18
N ASN A 4 -6.76 14.51 7.11
CA ASN A 4 -5.75 14.60 8.17
C ASN A 4 -5.84 13.42 9.14
N ASN A 5 -7.05 12.95 9.44
CA ASN A 5 -7.25 11.77 10.30
C ASN A 5 -6.74 10.50 9.59
N LEU A 6 -7.11 10.31 8.32
CA LEU A 6 -6.60 9.19 7.51
C LEU A 6 -5.06 9.21 7.46
N ALA A 7 -4.46 10.35 7.14
CA ALA A 7 -3.01 10.49 7.07
C ALA A 7 -2.32 10.21 8.40
N SER A 8 -2.91 10.64 9.53
CA SER A 8 -2.38 10.33 10.86
C SER A 8 -2.41 8.84 11.16
N ILE A 9 -3.51 8.14 10.85
CA ILE A 9 -3.63 6.69 11.04
C ILE A 9 -2.62 5.95 10.17
N VAL A 10 -2.53 6.28 8.88
CA VAL A 10 -1.60 5.60 7.95
C VAL A 10 -0.15 5.82 8.35
N ARG A 11 0.22 7.02 8.85
CA ARG A 11 1.56 7.29 9.39
C ARG A 11 1.87 6.45 10.62
N ALA A 12 0.97 6.46 11.61
CA ALA A 12 1.14 5.66 12.82
C ALA A 12 1.27 4.16 12.49
N PHE A 13 0.41 3.68 11.58
CA PHE A 13 0.48 2.33 11.04
C PHE A 13 1.85 2.06 10.40
N ARG A 14 2.27 2.82 9.39
CA ARG A 14 3.55 2.60 8.71
C ARG A 14 4.73 2.61 9.69
N THR A 15 4.77 3.57 10.63
CA THR A 15 5.81 3.63 11.67
C THR A 15 5.87 2.37 12.52
N SER A 16 4.72 1.78 12.86
CA SER A 16 4.67 0.58 13.69
C SER A 16 5.12 -0.69 12.96
N ILE A 17 4.78 -0.83 11.68
CA ILE A 17 5.00 -2.08 10.93
C ILE A 17 6.35 -2.11 10.19
N GLU A 18 6.90 -0.95 9.83
CA GLU A 18 8.15 -0.84 9.06
C GLU A 18 9.32 -1.59 9.70
N PRO A 19 9.54 -1.54 11.04
CA PRO A 19 10.60 -2.31 11.69
C PRO A 19 10.45 -3.83 11.56
N CYS A 20 9.25 -4.31 11.25
CA CYS A 20 8.95 -5.73 11.11
C CYS A 20 9.01 -6.21 9.66
N TRP A 21 9.28 -5.32 8.72
CA TRP A 21 9.45 -5.69 7.32
C TRP A 21 10.72 -6.47 7.07
N SER A 22 10.55 -7.60 6.40
CA SER A 22 11.63 -8.51 6.06
C SER A 22 11.31 -9.28 4.78
N LYS A 23 12.29 -10.03 4.28
CA LYS A 23 12.08 -10.96 3.15
C LYS A 23 10.96 -11.97 3.44
N GLU A 24 10.74 -12.29 4.71
CA GLU A 24 9.72 -13.22 5.13
C GLU A 24 8.33 -12.62 4.99
N SER A 25 8.15 -11.32 5.23
CA SER A 25 6.85 -10.62 5.13
C SER A 25 6.52 -10.08 3.73
N ALA A 26 7.49 -9.92 2.84
CA ALA A 26 7.28 -9.35 1.50
C ALA A 26 6.55 -10.30 0.53
N TYR A 27 5.78 -9.85 -0.46
CA TYR A 27 5.15 -10.65 -1.53
C TYR A 27 4.90 -9.77 -2.79
N LYS A 28 5.20 -10.18 -4.04
CA LYS A 28 5.81 -11.43 -4.56
C LYS A 28 7.34 -11.32 -4.60
N VAL A 29 8.02 -12.02 -3.68
CA VAL A 29 9.49 -12.09 -3.55
C VAL A 29 10.27 -12.58 -4.79
N PRO A 30 9.78 -13.49 -5.66
CA PRO A 30 10.63 -14.13 -6.68
C PRO A 30 11.16 -13.22 -7.80
N GLU A 31 10.58 -12.04 -8.02
CA GLU A 31 10.88 -11.20 -9.19
C GLU A 31 11.66 -9.93 -8.86
N ILE A 32 11.90 -9.65 -7.57
CA ILE A 32 12.56 -8.41 -7.15
C ILE A 32 14.08 -8.64 -7.18
N LYS A 33 14.72 -8.44 -8.35
CA LYS A 33 16.19 -8.48 -8.50
C LYS A 33 16.94 -7.57 -7.53
N ASN A 34 16.25 -6.52 -7.04
CA ASN A 34 16.77 -5.52 -6.11
C ASN A 34 15.98 -5.50 -4.78
N TYR A 35 15.60 -6.67 -4.25
CA TYR A 35 14.95 -6.72 -2.94
C TYR A 35 15.85 -6.03 -1.91
N GLY A 36 15.33 -4.98 -1.26
CA GLY A 36 16.07 -4.23 -0.24
C GLY A 36 16.87 -3.02 -0.75
N ALA A 37 16.67 -2.55 -1.99
CA ALA A 37 17.13 -1.20 -2.36
C ALA A 37 16.51 -0.14 -1.42
N ASN A 38 15.24 -0.35 -1.05
CA ASN A 38 14.54 0.33 0.04
C ASN A 38 13.79 -0.72 0.89
N ILE A 39 13.54 -0.41 2.17
CA ILE A 39 12.95 -1.36 3.15
C ILE A 39 11.53 -1.81 2.79
N SER A 40 10.78 -1.01 2.02
CA SER A 40 9.44 -1.31 1.54
C SER A 40 9.37 -2.23 0.32
N GLY A 41 10.52 -2.59 -0.28
CA GLY A 41 10.58 -3.44 -1.47
C GLY A 41 9.81 -4.74 -1.31
N GLY A 42 8.75 -4.93 -2.10
CA GLY A 42 7.90 -6.12 -2.04
C GLY A 42 6.95 -6.18 -0.84
N GLN A 43 6.82 -5.11 -0.04
CA GLN A 43 5.91 -5.09 1.10
C GLN A 43 4.48 -4.63 0.71
N CYS A 44 4.29 -4.10 -0.51
CA CYS A 44 3.05 -3.45 -0.94
C CYS A 44 1.79 -4.32 -0.74
N ALA A 45 1.78 -5.55 -1.28
CA ALA A 45 0.60 -6.41 -1.26
C ALA A 45 0.15 -6.80 0.16
N VAL A 46 1.11 -7.08 1.05
CA VAL A 46 0.83 -7.53 2.42
C VAL A 46 0.54 -6.34 3.33
N THR A 47 1.26 -5.24 3.13
CA THR A 47 1.01 -3.98 3.86
C THR A 47 -0.38 -3.43 3.57
N CYS A 48 -0.83 -3.44 2.31
CA CYS A 48 -2.17 -2.99 1.96
C CYS A 48 -3.26 -3.86 2.61
N LEU A 49 -3.06 -5.18 2.70
CA LEU A 49 -4.01 -6.06 3.41
C LEU A 49 -4.15 -5.69 4.89
N VAL A 50 -3.04 -5.58 5.61
CA VAL A 50 -3.09 -5.23 7.04
C VAL A 50 -3.66 -3.82 7.22
N LEU A 51 -3.28 -2.87 6.36
CA LEU A 51 -3.81 -1.50 6.44
C LEU A 51 -5.31 -1.46 6.15
N MET A 52 -5.81 -2.25 5.21
CA MET A 52 -7.23 -2.35 4.90
C MET A 52 -8.04 -2.79 6.13
N ASP A 53 -7.59 -3.82 6.85
CA ASP A 53 -8.23 -4.23 8.12
C ASP A 53 -8.28 -3.07 9.13
N VAL A 54 -7.17 -2.34 9.27
CA VAL A 54 -7.09 -1.18 10.18
C VAL A 54 -8.06 -0.08 9.78
N LEU A 55 -8.18 0.18 8.48
CA LEU A 55 -9.05 1.22 7.98
C LEU A 55 -10.53 0.80 8.03
N HIS A 56 -10.87 -0.48 7.83
CA HIS A 56 -12.22 -0.99 8.05
C HIS A 56 -12.64 -0.88 9.53
N ASP A 57 -11.75 -1.22 10.46
CA ASP A 57 -12.01 -1.04 11.91
C ASP A 57 -12.28 0.43 12.26
N LYS A 58 -11.58 1.38 11.63
CA LYS A 58 -11.67 2.82 11.92
C LYS A 58 -12.77 3.53 11.14
N PHE A 59 -13.13 3.02 9.97
CA PHE A 59 -14.05 3.64 9.02
C PHE A 59 -15.00 2.59 8.41
N PRO A 60 -15.86 1.95 9.21
CA PRO A 60 -16.67 0.81 8.77
C PRO A 60 -17.63 1.13 7.62
N ASP A 61 -18.06 2.39 7.48
CA ASP A 61 -18.96 2.83 6.41
C ASP A 61 -18.23 3.21 5.11
N LYS A 62 -16.91 2.98 5.02
CA LYS A 62 -16.12 3.34 3.84
C LYS A 62 -15.79 2.12 3.01
N GLN A 63 -16.01 2.28 1.70
CA GLN A 63 -15.49 1.35 0.71
C GLN A 63 -13.98 1.53 0.62
N ILE A 64 -13.26 0.44 0.85
CA ILE A 64 -11.81 0.38 0.77
C ILE A 64 -11.46 -0.80 -0.13
N PHE A 65 -10.61 -0.55 -1.13
CA PHE A 65 -10.20 -1.55 -2.10
C PHE A 65 -8.69 -1.64 -2.14
N ILE A 66 -8.17 -2.84 -2.34
CA ILE A 66 -6.79 -3.01 -2.79
C ILE A 66 -6.79 -2.91 -4.29
N VAL A 67 -5.92 -2.05 -4.81
CA VAL A 67 -5.74 -1.87 -6.25
C VAL A 67 -4.32 -2.24 -6.60
N SER A 68 -4.17 -3.02 -7.66
CA SER A 68 -2.87 -3.35 -8.22
C SER A 68 -2.70 -2.73 -9.61
N GLY A 69 -1.47 -2.37 -9.94
CA GLY A 69 -1.19 -1.70 -11.21
C GLY A 69 0.23 -1.16 -11.31
N GLN A 70 0.36 0.00 -11.95
CA GLN A 70 1.63 0.69 -12.17
C GLN A 70 1.65 2.06 -11.50
N LEU A 71 2.82 2.43 -10.97
CA LEU A 71 3.14 3.81 -10.64
C LEU A 71 4.03 4.35 -11.76
N GLN A 72 3.61 5.43 -12.39
CA GLN A 72 4.36 6.13 -13.44
C GLN A 72 4.64 7.55 -13.00
N SER A 73 5.65 8.18 -13.58
CA SER A 73 5.74 9.63 -13.55
C SER A 73 4.76 10.23 -14.58
N THR A 74 4.43 11.51 -14.48
CA THR A 74 3.53 12.17 -15.44
C THR A 74 4.09 12.25 -16.86
N ASN A 75 5.40 12.02 -17.04
CA ASN A 75 6.04 11.93 -18.36
C ASN A 75 5.90 10.55 -19.03
N GLY A 76 5.31 9.56 -18.35
CA GLY A 76 5.10 8.19 -18.85
C GLY A 76 6.18 7.18 -18.47
N GLU A 77 7.22 7.59 -17.74
CA GLU A 77 8.23 6.66 -17.21
C GLU A 77 7.63 5.76 -16.11
N ILE A 78 7.90 4.46 -16.20
CA ILE A 78 7.46 3.50 -15.18
C ILE A 78 8.36 3.61 -13.96
N VAL A 79 7.80 4.07 -12.85
CA VAL A 79 8.47 4.18 -11.54
C VAL A 79 8.38 2.85 -10.78
N ILE A 80 7.21 2.22 -10.79
CA ILE A 80 6.99 0.87 -10.24
C ILE A 80 6.09 0.09 -11.21
N ARG A 81 6.59 -1.05 -11.71
CA ARG A 81 5.90 -1.87 -12.71
C ARG A 81 4.71 -2.66 -12.16
N ASP A 82 4.89 -3.23 -10.97
CA ASP A 82 3.90 -4.07 -10.30
C ASP A 82 3.79 -3.58 -8.86
N HIS A 83 2.72 -2.86 -8.59
CA HIS A 83 2.52 -2.16 -7.33
C HIS A 83 1.12 -2.37 -6.79
N GLY A 84 0.97 -2.28 -5.47
CA GLY A 84 -0.32 -2.34 -4.78
C GLY A 84 -0.51 -1.14 -3.88
N TRP A 85 -1.70 -0.56 -3.88
CA TRP A 85 -2.11 0.54 -3.00
C TRP A 85 -3.56 0.34 -2.54
N LEU A 86 -4.01 1.17 -1.61
CA LEU A 86 -5.43 1.24 -1.25
C LEU A 86 -6.12 2.40 -1.93
N GLN A 87 -7.38 2.19 -2.32
CA GLN A 87 -8.30 3.25 -2.66
C GLN A 87 -9.41 3.32 -1.62
N VAL A 88 -9.65 4.52 -1.09
CA VAL A 88 -10.70 4.78 -0.10
C VAL A 88 -11.76 5.67 -0.71
N GLY A 89 -13.00 5.18 -0.75
CA GLY A 89 -14.12 5.82 -1.46
C GLY A 89 -14.33 5.23 -2.85
N SER A 90 -15.21 5.86 -3.64
CA SER A 90 -15.64 5.37 -4.94
C SER A 90 -15.49 6.43 -6.04
N GLY A 91 -15.14 5.97 -7.25
CA GLY A 91 -15.10 6.81 -8.44
C GLY A 91 -14.00 7.88 -8.39
N THR A 92 -14.22 9.01 -9.06
CA THR A 92 -13.22 10.08 -9.25
C THR A 92 -12.80 10.81 -7.97
N SER A 93 -13.52 10.59 -6.86
CA SER A 93 -13.23 11.17 -5.55
C SER A 93 -12.49 10.21 -4.60
N SER A 94 -12.05 9.05 -5.10
CA SER A 94 -11.29 8.09 -4.29
C SER A 94 -9.96 8.69 -3.84
N ILE A 95 -9.59 8.44 -2.59
CA ILE A 95 -8.27 8.77 -2.06
C ILE A 95 -7.37 7.57 -2.25
N ILE A 96 -6.23 7.77 -2.91
CA ILE A 96 -5.15 6.80 -3.00
C ILE A 96 -4.36 6.86 -1.70
N VAL A 97 -4.09 5.70 -1.12
CA VAL A 97 -3.25 5.51 0.07
C VAL A 97 -2.19 4.47 -0.27
N ASP A 98 -0.96 4.94 -0.38
CA ASP A 98 0.19 4.12 -0.73
C ASP A 98 1.23 4.19 0.39
N PRO A 99 1.25 3.20 1.29
CA PRO A 99 2.19 3.15 2.39
C PRO A 99 3.54 2.57 1.98
N THR A 100 3.82 2.34 0.69
CA THR A 100 5.03 1.66 0.19
C THR A 100 5.60 2.27 -1.09
N ALA A 101 5.21 3.49 -1.44
CA ALA A 101 5.66 4.16 -2.66
C ALA A 101 7.18 4.31 -2.72
N ASP A 102 7.81 4.51 -1.55
CA ASP A 102 9.26 4.56 -1.36
C ASP A 102 10.00 3.27 -1.74
N GLN A 103 9.32 2.22 -2.21
CA GLN A 103 10.03 1.07 -2.77
C GLN A 103 10.77 1.42 -4.08
N ALA A 104 10.33 2.48 -4.77
CA ALA A 104 11.09 3.09 -5.86
C ALA A 104 12.15 4.04 -5.29
N ALA A 105 13.39 3.91 -5.77
CA ALA A 105 14.50 4.77 -5.34
C ALA A 105 14.29 6.26 -5.66
N SER A 106 13.45 6.58 -6.66
CA SER A 106 13.13 7.95 -7.07
C SER A 106 12.05 8.61 -6.21
N ILE A 107 11.45 7.91 -5.24
CA ILE A 107 10.42 8.45 -4.34
C ILE A 107 10.99 8.56 -2.94
N SER A 108 11.03 9.79 -2.42
CA SER A 108 11.58 10.08 -1.08
C SER A 108 10.54 9.90 0.04
N GLU A 109 9.26 10.06 -0.30
CA GLU A 109 8.14 10.02 0.62
C GLU A 109 7.77 8.57 0.96
N LYS A 110 7.88 8.23 2.25
CA LYS A 110 7.49 6.91 2.77
C LYS A 110 6.02 6.56 2.52
N ILE A 111 5.16 7.57 2.45
CA ILE A 111 3.71 7.42 2.35
C ILE A 111 3.20 8.49 1.38
N LEU A 112 2.46 8.05 0.38
CA LEU A 112 1.70 8.93 -0.50
C LEU A 112 0.21 8.79 -0.20
N ILE A 113 -0.44 9.92 0.05
CA ILE A 113 -1.89 10.00 0.25
C ILE A 113 -2.40 11.20 -0.53
N GLY A 114 -3.46 11.00 -1.30
CA GLY A 114 -4.12 12.06 -2.05
C GLY A 114 -5.10 11.51 -3.07
N THR A 115 -5.86 12.39 -3.66
CA THR A 115 -6.61 12.11 -4.89
C THR A 115 -5.66 11.88 -6.07
N ALA A 116 -6.15 11.27 -7.15
CA ALA A 116 -5.37 11.10 -8.37
C ALA A 116 -4.80 12.44 -8.88
N SER A 117 -5.63 13.50 -8.92
CA SER A 117 -5.19 14.83 -9.36
C SER A 117 -4.12 15.45 -8.46
N GLU A 118 -4.19 15.27 -7.14
CA GLU A 118 -3.16 15.77 -6.22
C GLU A 118 -1.82 15.04 -6.38
N LEU A 119 -1.85 13.74 -6.66
CA LEU A 119 -0.64 12.95 -6.91
C LEU A 119 -0.06 13.23 -8.29
N GLU A 120 -0.90 13.45 -9.30
CA GLU A 120 -0.46 13.89 -10.63
C GLU A 120 0.20 15.27 -10.58
N ALA A 121 -0.33 16.21 -9.77
CA ALA A 121 0.30 17.50 -9.54
C ALA A 121 1.69 17.37 -8.87
N LYS A 122 1.97 16.25 -8.19
CA LYS A 122 3.30 15.89 -7.66
C LYS A 122 4.16 15.11 -8.65
N GLY A 123 3.70 14.97 -9.90
CA GLY A 123 4.43 14.26 -10.96
C GLY A 123 4.24 12.74 -10.94
N LEU A 124 3.25 12.20 -10.21
CA LEU A 124 3.01 10.77 -10.07
C LEU A 124 1.63 10.37 -10.58
N ARG A 125 1.56 9.32 -11.40
CA ARG A 125 0.32 8.78 -11.96
C ARG A 125 0.17 7.31 -11.60
N TYR A 126 -0.94 6.98 -10.96
CA TYR A 126 -1.33 5.60 -10.65
C TYR A 126 -2.17 5.06 -11.81
N ILE A 127 -1.74 3.96 -12.42
CA ILE A 127 -2.43 3.27 -13.50
C ILE A 127 -2.98 1.96 -12.95
N GLU A 128 -4.28 1.91 -12.74
CA GLU A 128 -4.99 0.74 -12.24
C GLU A 128 -4.98 -0.38 -13.28
N LYS A 129 -4.79 -1.62 -12.83
CA LYS A 129 -4.94 -2.84 -13.65
C LYS A 129 -6.03 -3.75 -13.11
N GLU A 130 -6.04 -3.95 -11.81
CA GLU A 130 -6.95 -4.87 -11.13
C GLU A 130 -7.37 -4.29 -9.78
N ILE A 131 -8.64 -4.50 -9.43
CA ILE A 131 -9.21 -4.14 -8.13
C ILE A 131 -9.54 -5.44 -7.41
N GLU A 132 -8.88 -5.68 -6.28
CA GLU A 132 -9.15 -6.81 -5.40
C GLU A 132 -10.13 -6.36 -4.31
N SER A 133 -11.30 -6.99 -4.23
CA SER A 133 -12.17 -6.92 -3.05
C SER A 133 -11.60 -7.77 -1.91
N ASP A 134 -12.01 -7.48 -0.66
CA ASP A 134 -11.59 -7.99 0.67
C ASP A 134 -11.11 -9.47 0.82
N HIS A 135 -11.32 -10.34 -0.16
CA HIS A 135 -11.12 -11.80 -0.04
C HIS A 135 -9.85 -12.35 -0.70
N GLY A 136 -9.03 -11.52 -1.36
CA GLY A 136 -7.84 -11.98 -2.09
C GLY A 136 -6.69 -12.54 -1.23
N ALA A 137 -6.69 -12.32 0.09
CA ALA A 137 -5.62 -12.78 0.98
C ALA A 137 -5.62 -14.31 1.16
N SER A 138 -6.80 -14.92 1.34
CA SER A 138 -6.95 -16.36 1.62
C SER A 138 -6.69 -17.26 0.42
N GLU A 139 -6.78 -16.71 -0.80
CA GLU A 139 -6.62 -17.47 -2.05
C GLU A 139 -5.14 -17.80 -2.35
N HIS A 140 -4.20 -17.15 -1.66
CA HIS A 140 -2.77 -17.39 -1.80
C HIS A 140 -2.14 -17.70 -0.44
N PRO A 141 -1.92 -18.99 -0.10
CA PRO A 141 -1.41 -19.40 1.22
C PRO A 141 -0.14 -18.68 1.66
N LYS A 142 0.78 -18.40 0.72
CA LYS A 142 1.99 -17.62 1.00
C LYS A 142 1.70 -16.16 1.30
N ARG A 143 0.77 -15.51 0.59
CA ARG A 143 0.38 -14.13 0.88
C ARG A 143 -0.29 -14.03 2.25
N PHE A 144 -1.18 -14.99 2.56
CA PHE A 144 -1.84 -15.08 3.86
C PHE A 144 -0.85 -15.28 5.02
N GLN A 145 0.08 -16.22 4.90
CA GLN A 145 1.11 -16.45 5.92
C GLN A 145 1.89 -15.15 6.24
N ARG A 146 2.23 -14.39 5.20
CA ARG A 146 2.97 -13.13 5.31
C ARG A 146 2.14 -12.02 5.92
N TYR A 147 0.86 -11.96 5.56
CA TYR A 147 -0.12 -11.11 6.22
C TYR A 147 -0.19 -11.39 7.72
N VAL A 148 -0.28 -12.66 8.14
CA VAL A 148 -0.33 -13.02 9.56
C VAL A 148 0.92 -12.54 10.32
N ILE A 149 2.11 -12.67 9.73
CA ILE A 149 3.36 -12.16 10.33
C ILE A 149 3.24 -10.67 10.62
N LEU A 150 2.82 -9.88 9.62
CA LEU A 150 2.75 -8.43 9.72
C LEU A 150 1.58 -7.97 10.61
N LYS A 151 0.44 -8.65 10.55
CA LYS A 151 -0.73 -8.37 11.40
C LYS A 151 -0.41 -8.59 12.88
N ASN A 152 0.25 -9.69 13.21
CA ASN A 152 0.70 -9.97 14.58
C ASN A 152 1.73 -8.95 15.08
N ALA A 153 2.53 -8.35 14.19
CA ALA A 153 3.42 -7.27 14.56
C ALA A 153 2.65 -5.99 14.92
N TRP A 154 1.66 -5.63 14.11
CA TRP A 154 0.78 -4.49 14.38
C TRP A 154 -0.02 -4.64 15.67
N ASP A 155 -0.66 -5.78 15.89
CA ASP A 155 -1.53 -6.00 17.05
C ASP A 155 -0.76 -5.98 18.38
N ARG A 156 0.55 -6.27 18.37
CA ARG A 156 1.42 -6.18 19.57
C ARG A 156 1.75 -4.74 19.98
N GLN A 157 1.46 -3.75 19.14
CA GLN A 157 1.74 -2.34 19.41
C GLN A 157 0.48 -1.53 19.78
N LYS A 158 -0.70 -2.16 19.76
CA LYS A 158 -1.95 -1.58 20.28
C LYS A 158 -2.06 -1.75 21.79
#